data_AF-A0A9D2IDA7-F1
#
_entry.id   AF-A0A9D2IDA7-F1
#
_cell.length_a   1.000
_cell.length_b   1.000
_cell.length_c   1.000
_cell.angle_alpha   90.00
_cell.angle_beta   90.00
_cell.angle_gamma   90.00
#
_symmetry.space_group_name_H-M   'P 1'
#
loop_
_entity.id
_entity.type
_entity.pdbx_description
1 polymer ?
#
loop_
_entity_poly.entity_id
_entity_poly.type
_entity_poly.pdbx_seq_one_letter_code
_entity_poly.pdbx_strand_id
1 'polypeptide(L)'
;MLTKLKCPGCGSQRAIHNLLNLNIQKAFEYNALLVCTIPIIPIFIVAQIYRRRFPRFYNTLFGTPFIIGILLITISWWIIRLTLKV
;
A
#
# COMPACT_ATOMS: atom_id res chain seq x y z
N MET A 1 7.72 22.93 -9.88
CA MET A 1 6.32 22.69 -10.29
C MET A 1 6.19 23.14 -11.74
N LEU A 2 6.18 22.21 -12.69
CA LEU A 2 6.02 22.53 -14.13
C LEU A 2 4.69 22.01 -14.70
N THR A 3 3.92 21.25 -13.92
CA THR A 3 2.56 20.86 -14.24
C THR A 3 1.71 21.03 -12.99
N LYS A 4 0.49 21.55 -13.10
CA LYS A 4 -0.51 21.56 -12.01
C LYS A 4 -1.04 20.16 -11.67
N LEU A 5 -0.45 19.11 -12.25
CA LEU A 5 -0.75 17.72 -11.94
C LEU A 5 -0.14 17.38 -10.56
N LYS A 6 -0.99 17.10 -9.57
CA LYS A 6 -0.53 16.53 -8.29
C LYS A 6 0.18 15.22 -8.61
N CYS A 7 1.47 15.13 -8.29
CA CYS A 7 2.23 13.90 -8.49
C CYS A 7 1.57 12.74 -7.72
N PRO A 8 1.17 11.64 -8.39
CA PRO A 8 0.45 10.55 -7.75
C PRO A 8 1.28 9.84 -6.67
N GLY A 9 2.62 9.92 -6.76
CA GLY A 9 3.55 9.29 -5.81
C GLY A 9 4.10 10.19 -4.70
N CYS A 10 3.95 11.52 -4.76
CA CYS A 10 4.55 12.42 -3.77
C CYS A 10 4.01 12.19 -2.35
N GLY A 11 2.74 11.81 -2.21
CA GLY A 11 2.16 11.46 -0.91
C GLY A 11 2.79 10.20 -0.33
N SER A 12 3.01 9.16 -1.15
CA SER A 12 3.67 7.93 -0.71
C SER A 12 5.11 8.17 -0.28
N GLN A 13 5.87 8.99 -1.02
CA GLN A 13 7.24 9.35 -0.65
C GLN A 13 7.30 10.06 0.71
N ARG A 14 6.39 11.00 0.96
CA ARG A 14 6.30 11.71 2.25
C ARG A 14 5.82 10.81 3.38
N ALA A 15 4.89 9.89 3.11
CA ALA A 15 4.43 8.92 4.09
C ALA A 15 5.58 8.00 4.53
N ILE A 16 6.33 7.44 3.56
CA ILE A 16 7.52 6.61 3.84
C ILE A 16 8.56 7.40 4.64
N HIS A 17 8.86 8.64 4.26
CA HIS A 17 9.79 9.48 5.02
C HIS A 17 9.35 9.67 6.48
N ASN A 18 8.06 9.89 6.74
CA ASN A 18 7.55 10.03 8.10
C ASN A 18 7.54 8.70 8.87
N LEU A 19 7.25 7.58 8.21
CA LEU A 19 7.35 6.23 8.81
C LEU A 19 8.78 5.92 9.26
N LEU A 20 9.78 6.25 8.44
CA LEU A 20 11.19 6.06 8.77
C LEU A 20 11.63 6.93 9.97
N ASN A 21 10.97 8.07 10.19
CA ASN A 21 11.17 8.93 11.36
C ASN A 21 10.19 8.62 12.51
N LEU A 22 9.49 7.49 12.45
CA LEU A 22 8.49 7.05 13.44
C LEU A 22 7.32 8.04 13.66
N ASN A 23 7.08 8.95 12.72
CA ASN A 23 5.94 9.86 12.75
C ASN A 23 4.73 9.25 12.04
N ILE A 24 4.04 8.33 12.75
CA ILE A 24 2.92 7.57 12.19
C ILE A 24 1.74 8.48 11.83
N GLN A 25 1.46 9.49 12.65
CA GLN A 25 0.36 10.43 12.41
C GLN A 25 0.53 11.17 11.09
N LYS A 26 1.69 11.81 10.87
CA LYS A 26 1.97 12.49 9.59
C LYS A 26 2.01 11.52 8.42
N ALA A 27 2.51 10.30 8.61
CA ALA A 27 2.49 9.30 7.56
C ALA A 27 1.07 8.94 7.11
N PHE A 28 0.15 8.83 8.06
CA PHE A 28 -1.27 8.54 7.81
C PHE A 28 -1.95 9.68 7.05
N GLU A 29 -1.67 10.93 7.44
CA GLU A 29 -2.13 12.12 6.71
C GLU A 29 -1.63 12.16 5.26
N TYR A 30 -0.38 11.74 5.02
CA TYR A 30 0.18 11.74 3.67
C TYR A 30 -0.32 10.59 2.80
N ASN A 31 -0.50 9.39 3.35
CA ASN A 31 -1.07 8.24 2.65
C ASN A 31 -1.55 7.15 3.62
N ALA A 32 -2.80 7.27 4.10
CA ALA A 32 -3.41 6.30 5.00
C ALA A 32 -3.40 4.86 4.43
N LEU A 33 -3.72 4.68 3.14
CA LEU A 33 -3.68 3.36 2.52
C LEU A 33 -2.30 2.70 2.64
N LEU A 34 -1.23 3.46 2.37
CA LEU A 34 0.14 2.96 2.48
C LEU A 34 0.48 2.54 3.92
N VAL A 35 0.08 3.34 4.91
CA VAL A 35 0.31 2.99 6.31
C VAL A 35 -0.45 1.72 6.68
N CYS A 36 -1.71 1.60 6.24
CA CYS A 36 -2.54 0.42 6.48
C CYS A 36 -2.02 -0.87 5.81
N THR A 37 -1.21 -0.77 4.76
CA THR A 37 -0.64 -1.97 4.11
C THR A 37 0.65 -2.48 4.76
N ILE A 38 1.31 -1.70 5.62
CA ILE A 38 2.55 -2.10 6.31
C ILE A 38 2.38 -3.42 7.09
N PRO A 39 1.31 -3.63 7.88
CA PRO A 39 1.11 -4.88 8.60
C PRO A 39 0.93 -6.11 7.70
N ILE A 40 0.68 -5.94 6.40
CA ILE A 40 0.56 -7.05 5.44
C ILE A 40 1.94 -7.61 5.07
N ILE A 41 3.01 -6.81 5.17
CA ILE A 41 4.38 -7.24 4.84
C ILE A 41 4.81 -8.51 5.61
N PRO A 42 4.69 -8.59 6.96
CA PRO A 42 5.04 -9.82 7.67
C PRO A 42 4.18 -11.02 7.26
N ILE A 43 2.91 -10.82 6.88
CA ILE A 43 2.05 -11.90 6.39
C ILE A 43 2.62 -12.51 5.10
N PHE A 44 3.08 -11.67 4.17
CA PHE A 44 3.75 -12.15 2.96
C PHE A 44 5.08 -12.85 3.24
N ILE A 45 5.88 -12.34 4.18
CA ILE A 45 7.15 -12.97 4.58
C ILE A 45 6.88 -14.38 5.13
N VAL A 46 5.91 -14.51 6.04
CA VAL A 46 5.50 -15.80 6.60
C VAL A 46 4.99 -16.74 5.50
N ALA A 47 4.13 -16.25 4.61
CA ALA A 47 3.62 -17.03 3.49
C ALA A 47 4.75 -17.55 2.58
N GLN A 48 5.78 -16.73 2.33
CA GLN A 48 6.95 -17.11 1.54
C GLN A 48 7.81 -18.17 2.24
N ILE A 49 8.09 -18.00 3.54
CA ILE A 49 8.88 -18.96 4.34
C ILE A 49 8.20 -20.33 4.36
N TYR A 50 6.88 -20.36 4.59
CA TYR A 50 6.11 -21.59 4.71
C TYR A 50 5.50 -22.08 3.40
N ARG A 51 5.94 -21.58 2.24
CA ARG A 51 5.34 -21.92 0.93
C ARG A 51 5.22 -23.43 0.66
N ARG A 52 6.20 -24.23 1.14
CA ARG A 52 6.20 -25.70 0.97
C ARG A 52 5.25 -26.41 1.95
N ARG A 53 5.06 -25.84 3.14
CA ARG A 53 4.20 -26.41 4.19
C ARG A 53 2.73 -26.05 3.98
N PHE A 54 2.46 -24.83 3.49
CA PHE A 54 1.11 -24.31 3.25
C PHE A 54 0.99 -23.74 1.82
N PRO A 55 1.04 -24.59 0.77
CA PRO A 55 1.01 -24.11 -0.61
C PRO A 55 -0.31 -23.40 -0.96
N ARG A 56 -1.43 -23.80 -0.34
CA ARG A 56 -2.73 -23.11 -0.53
C ARG A 56 -2.69 -21.66 -0.05
N PHE A 57 -2.14 -21.42 1.15
CA PHE A 57 -2.02 -20.08 1.72
C PHE A 57 -1.13 -19.17 0.86
N TYR A 58 0.01 -19.70 0.41
CA TYR A 58 0.89 -19.00 -0.52
C TYR A 58 0.18 -18.67 -1.85
N ASN A 59 -0.47 -19.65 -2.49
CA ASN A 59 -1.15 -19.45 -3.77
C ASN A 59 -2.32 -18.45 -3.68
N THR A 60 -2.99 -18.36 -2.52
CA THR A 60 -4.05 -17.36 -2.32
C THR A 60 -3.48 -15.94 -2.25
N LEU A 61 -2.38 -15.73 -1.51
CA LEU A 61 -1.78 -14.40 -1.34
C LEU A 61 -0.98 -13.93 -2.56
N PHE A 62 -0.38 -14.85 -3.30
CA PHE A 62 0.44 -14.53 -4.49
C PHE A 62 -0.28 -14.82 -5.81
N GLY A 63 -1.58 -15.15 -5.76
CA GLY A 63 -2.39 -15.42 -6.94
C GLY A 63 -2.86 -14.15 -7.66
N THR A 64 -3.14 -14.28 -8.96
CA THR A 64 -3.67 -13.20 -9.80
C THR A 64 -4.90 -12.49 -9.21
N PRO A 65 -5.89 -13.18 -8.60
CA PRO A 65 -7.07 -12.51 -8.04
C PRO A 65 -6.70 -11.55 -6.90
N PHE A 66 -5.73 -11.92 -6.06
CA PHE A 66 -5.30 -11.11 -4.94
C PHE A 66 -4.54 -9.86 -5.41
N ILE A 67 -3.65 -10.02 -6.39
CA ILE A 67 -2.92 -8.91 -7.01
C ILE A 67 -3.88 -7.93 -7.68
N ILE A 68 -4.86 -8.44 -8.44
CA ILE A 68 -5.92 -7.61 -9.05
C ILE A 68 -6.73 -6.90 -7.97
N GLY A 69 -7.09 -7.58 -6.88
CA GLY A 69 -7.80 -6.97 -5.74
C GLY A 69 -7.04 -5.78 -5.15
N ILE A 70 -5.74 -5.94 -4.85
CA ILE A 70 -4.89 -4.85 -4.35
C ILE A 70 -4.77 -3.72 -5.37
N LEU A 71 -4.61 -4.04 -6.65
CA LEU A 71 -4.53 -3.05 -7.72
C LEU A 71 -5.82 -2.20 -7.76
N LEU A 72 -6.98 -2.85 -7.76
CA LEU A 72 -8.29 -2.18 -7.75
C LEU A 72 -8.43 -1.29 -6.51
N ILE A 73 -8.11 -1.79 -5.32
CA ILE A 73 -8.15 -1.00 -4.07
C ILE A 73 -7.24 0.23 -4.17
N THR A 74 -6.03 0.07 -4.70
CA THR A 74 -5.05 1.15 -4.84
C THR A 74 -5.52 2.21 -5.83
N ILE A 75 -6.09 1.78 -6.96
CA ILE A 75 -6.66 2.68 -7.97
C ILE A 75 -7.88 3.41 -7.39
N SER A 76 -8.80 2.71 -6.73
CA SER A 76 -9.97 3.28 -6.09
C SER A 76 -9.59 4.31 -5.04
N TRP A 77 -8.61 4.01 -4.18
CA TRP A 77 -8.09 4.96 -3.21
C TRP A 77 -7.54 6.22 -3.86
N TRP A 78 -6.81 6.07 -4.97
CA TRP A 78 -6.29 7.23 -5.69
C TRP A 78 -7.40 8.08 -6.30
N ILE A 79 -8.43 7.48 -6.88
CA ILE A 79 -9.62 8.18 -7.42
C ILE A 79 -10.35 8.93 -6.30
N ILE A 80 -10.58 8.26 -5.16
CA ILE A 80 -11.21 8.87 -3.98
C ILE A 80 -10.40 10.08 -3.51
N ARG A 81 -9.08 9.94 -3.40
CA ARG A 81 -8.20 11.03 -2.99
C ARG A 81 -8.21 12.20 -3.99
N LEU A 82 -8.22 11.89 -5.28
CA LEU A 82 -8.24 12.88 -6.35
C LEU A 82 -9.56 13.68 -6.35
N THR A 83 -10.68 13.00 -6.13
CA THR A 83 -12.03 13.60 -6.13
C THR A 83 -12.32 14.37 -4.84
N LEU A 84 -11.94 13.83 -3.69
CA LEU A 84 -12.21 14.45 -2.38
C LEU A 84 -11.18 15.51 -1.96
N LYS A 85 -10.08 15.70 -2.72
CA LYS A 85 -8.94 16.59 -2.37
C LYS A 85 -8.34 16.37 -0.97
N VAL A 86 -8.55 15.19 -0.38
CA VAL A 86 -8.00 14.75 0.92
C VAL A 86 -6.50 14.40 0.81
#